data_AF-A0A7X7E224-F1
#
_entry.id   AF-A0A7X7E224-F1
#
_cell.length_a   1.000
_cell.length_b   1.000
_cell.length_c   1.000
_cell.angle_alpha   90.00
_cell.angle_beta   90.00
_cell.angle_gamma   90.00
#
_symmetry.space_group_name_H-M   'P 1'
#
loop_
_entity.id
_entity.type
_entity.pdbx_description
1 polymer ?
#
loop_
_entity_poly.entity_id
_entity_poly.type
_entity_poly.pdbx_seq_one_letter_code
_entity_poly.pdbx_strand_id
1 'polypeptide(L)'
;MTLRGRVIEEQKSYFTVDTEEGTFRASSRGILKKNKVRICTGDLVNLEVTNQVPPEGIISSVYERSSYLKRPAVANLSQVFFITTLSCPPIDFEALDRFLFSAEAYHLRAILVFNKTDLLSGSDFEKL
;
A
#
# COMPACT_ATOMS: atom_id res chain seq x y z
N MET A 1 -23.59 13.05 -5.54
CA MET A 1 -22.61 13.60 -4.59
C MET A 1 -21.27 12.96 -4.87
N THR A 2 -20.17 13.71 -4.78
CA THR A 2 -18.82 13.19 -5.04
C THR A 2 -18.03 13.22 -3.74
N LEU A 3 -17.51 12.06 -3.33
CA LEU A 3 -16.68 11.89 -2.15
C LEU A 3 -15.24 11.59 -2.56
N ARG A 4 -14.28 12.08 -1.77
CA ARG A 4 -12.89 11.63 -1.87
C ARG A 4 -12.72 10.38 -1.04
N GLY A 5 -12.00 9.40 -1.57
CA GLY A 5 -11.74 8.16 -0.85
C GLY A 5 -10.44 7.49 -1.24
N ARG A 6 -10.15 6.39 -0.55
CA ARG A 6 -9.01 5.52 -0.81
C ARG A 6 -9.50 4.11 -1.11
N VAL A 7 -8.98 3.51 -2.17
CA VAL A 7 -9.22 2.09 -2.46
C VAL A 7 -8.51 1.25 -1.41
N ILE A 8 -9.25 0.52 -0.59
CA ILE A 8 -8.69 -0.37 0.45
C ILE A 8 -8.66 -1.83 0.00
N GLU A 9 -9.49 -2.18 -0.98
CA GLU A 9 -9.57 -3.53 -1.52
C GLU A 9 -9.88 -3.50 -3.02
N GLU A 10 -9.21 -4.38 -3.76
CA GLU A 10 -9.46 -4.64 -5.18
C GLU A 10 -9.97 -6.08 -5.33
N GLN A 11 -11.20 -6.23 -5.80
CA GLN A 11 -11.75 -7.52 -6.22
C GLN A 11 -11.99 -7.52 -7.74
N LYS A 12 -12.20 -8.71 -8.32
CA LYS A 12 -12.33 -8.87 -9.78
C LYS A 12 -13.42 -7.99 -10.41
N SER A 13 -14.51 -7.74 -9.69
CA SER A 13 -15.70 -7.04 -10.21
C SER A 13 -15.97 -5.67 -9.58
N TYR A 14 -15.32 -5.35 -8.47
CA TYR A 14 -15.53 -4.09 -7.74
C TYR A 14 -14.34 -3.73 -6.86
N PHE A 15 -14.35 -2.49 -6.39
CA PHE A 15 -13.40 -1.94 -5.44
C PHE A 15 -14.13 -1.59 -4.17
N THR A 16 -13.43 -1.69 -3.05
CA THR A 16 -13.92 -1.16 -1.77
C THR A 16 -13.21 0.17 -1.52
N VAL A 17 -13.99 1.24 -1.43
CA VAL A 17 -13.46 2.61 -1.26
C VAL A 17 -13.84 3.12 0.12
N ASP A 18 -12.82 3.44 0.90
CA ASP A 18 -12.96 4.06 2.21
C ASP A 18 -13.05 5.59 2.06
N THR A 19 -14.06 6.19 2.65
CA THR A 19 -14.35 7.63 2.59
C THR A 19 -14.67 8.16 3.98
N GLU A 20 -14.76 9.48 4.13
CA GLU A 20 -15.17 10.11 5.40
C GLU A 20 -16.58 9.73 5.85
N GLU A 21 -17.46 9.31 4.92
CA GLU A 21 -18.83 8.87 5.20
C GLU A 21 -18.96 7.35 5.40
N GLY A 22 -17.82 6.65 5.39
CA GLY A 22 -17.75 5.20 5.51
C GLY A 22 -17.31 4.52 4.22
N THR A 23 -17.52 3.21 4.17
CA THR A 23 -16.99 2.35 3.11
C THR A 23 -18.05 2.04 2.05
N PHE A 24 -17.68 2.23 0.78
CA PHE A 24 -18.57 2.03 -0.36
C PHE A 24 -18.04 0.97 -1.30
N ARG A 25 -18.97 0.19 -1.87
CA ARG A 25 -18.67 -0.72 -2.97
C ARG A 25 -18.72 0.04 -4.29
N ALA A 26 -17.62 0.07 -5.02
CA ALA A 26 -17.47 0.91 -6.19
C ALA A 26 -17.14 0.12 -7.46
N SER A 27 -17.73 0.54 -8.58
CA SER A 27 -17.32 0.10 -9.91
C SER A 27 -16.48 1.18 -10.60
N SER A 28 -15.69 0.80 -11.61
CA SER A 28 -14.91 1.78 -12.39
C SER A 28 -15.73 2.37 -13.53
N ARG A 29 -15.72 3.70 -13.67
CA ARG A 29 -16.32 4.37 -14.82
C ARG A 29 -15.66 3.88 -16.11
N GLY A 30 -16.46 3.60 -17.15
CA GLY A 30 -15.97 3.05 -18.42
C GLY A 30 -14.87 3.90 -19.09
N ILE A 31 -14.85 5.21 -18.87
CA ILE A 31 -13.81 6.10 -19.40
C ILE A 31 -12.41 5.79 -18.83
N LEU A 32 -12.33 5.35 -17.57
CA LEU A 32 -11.06 4.95 -16.95
C LEU A 32 -10.51 3.67 -17.59
N LYS A 33 -11.40 2.74 -17.96
CA LYS A 33 -11.04 1.53 -18.72
C LYS A 33 -10.52 1.90 -20.11
N LYS A 34 -11.18 2.83 -20.80
CA LYS A 34 -10.77 3.32 -22.13
C LYS A 34 -9.39 3.99 -22.09
N ASN A 35 -9.14 4.79 -21.04
CA ASN A 35 -7.86 5.47 -20.82
C ASN A 35 -6.78 4.54 -20.24
N LYS A 36 -7.06 3.24 -20.09
CA LYS A 36 -6.15 2.23 -19.51
C LYS A 36 -5.62 2.60 -18.13
N VAL A 37 -6.38 3.38 -17.37
CA VAL A 37 -6.06 3.70 -15.98
C VAL A 37 -6.36 2.48 -15.14
N ARG A 38 -5.31 1.78 -14.69
CA ARG A 38 -5.43 0.66 -13.77
C ARG A 38 -5.62 1.21 -12.36
N ILE A 39 -6.76 0.92 -11.74
CA ILE A 39 -7.02 1.20 -10.33
C ILE A 39 -6.42 0.06 -9.50
N CYS A 40 -5.77 0.35 -8.39
CA CYS A 40 -5.29 -0.64 -7.43
C CYS A 40 -5.50 -0.18 -5.99
N THR A 41 -5.29 -1.09 -5.03
CA THR A 41 -5.28 -0.75 -3.61
C THR A 41 -4.32 0.40 -3.31
N GLY A 42 -4.73 1.31 -2.44
CA GLY A 42 -4.01 2.51 -2.05
C GLY A 42 -4.27 3.72 -2.96
N ASP A 43 -4.90 3.55 -4.13
CA ASP A 43 -5.26 4.69 -4.98
C ASP A 43 -6.21 5.65 -4.26
N LEU A 44 -5.91 6.93 -4.35
CA LEU A 44 -6.83 8.00 -3.99
C LEU A 44 -7.76 8.24 -5.17
N VAL A 45 -9.06 8.33 -4.91
CA VAL A 45 -10.08 8.41 -5.96
C VAL A 45 -11.18 9.40 -5.61
N ASN A 46 -11.87 9.89 -6.65
CA ASN A 46 -13.19 10.48 -6.50
C ASN A 46 -14.24 9.41 -6.75
N LEU A 47 -15.14 9.26 -5.79
CA LEU A 47 -16.26 8.34 -5.80
C LEU A 47 -17.56 9.13 -5.97
N GLU A 48 -18.30 8.84 -7.03
CA GLU A 48 -19.67 9.33 -7.17
C GLU A 48 -20.62 8.33 -6.52
N VAL A 49 -21.25 8.74 -5.42
CA VAL A 49 -22.19 7.90 -4.68
C VAL A 49 -23.46 7.72 -5.52
N THR A 50 -23.79 6.46 -5.81
CA THR A 50 -25.01 6.08 -6.53
C THR A 50 -26.11 5.63 -5.59
N ASN A 51 -25.75 5.03 -4.45
CA ASN A 51 -26.69 4.61 -3.42
C ASN A 51 -26.06 4.72 -2.04
N GLN A 52 -26.85 5.13 -1.05
CA GLN A 52 -26.42 5.20 0.35
C GLN A 52 -26.68 3.87 1.07
N VAL A 53 -27.75 3.14 0.70
CA VAL A 53 -28.11 1.85 1.31
C VAL A 53 -28.61 0.87 0.21
N PRO A 54 -27.84 -0.19 -0.11
CA PRO A 54 -26.45 -0.42 0.31
C PRO A 54 -25.50 0.68 -0.22
N PRO A 55 -24.37 0.93 0.48
CA PRO A 55 -23.42 1.97 0.09
C PRO A 55 -22.68 1.57 -1.19
N GLU A 56 -23.05 2.22 -2.30
CA GLU A 56 -22.53 1.94 -3.63
C GLU A 56 -22.13 3.22 -4.38
N GLY A 57 -21.17 3.09 -5.29
CA GLY A 57 -20.74 4.21 -6.10
C GLY A 57 -19.95 3.84 -7.35
N ILE A 58 -19.50 4.88 -8.04
CA ILE A 58 -18.70 4.76 -9.27
C ILE A 58 -17.44 5.61 -9.09
N ILE A 59 -16.27 4.99 -9.29
CA ILE A 59 -15.00 5.71 -9.32
C ILE A 59 -14.96 6.54 -10.60
N SER A 60 -14.96 7.87 -10.44
CA SER A 60 -15.00 8.83 -11.54
C SER A 60 -13.60 9.25 -12.02
N SER A 61 -12.63 9.32 -11.10
CA SER A 61 -11.24 9.67 -11.38
C SER A 61 -10.29 9.11 -10.32
N VAL A 62 -9.03 8.95 -10.71
CA VAL A 62 -7.91 8.52 -9.84
C VAL A 62 -6.94 9.69 -9.76
N TYR A 63 -6.47 10.01 -8.56
CA TYR A 63 -5.49 11.06 -8.34
C TYR A 63 -4.08 10.60 -8.72
N GLU A 64 -3.17 11.54 -8.89
CA GLU A 64 -1.75 11.24 -9.10
C GLU A 64 -1.18 10.45 -7.92
N ARG A 65 -0.34 9.46 -8.22
CA ARG A 65 0.25 8.57 -7.22
C ARG A 65 1.53 9.18 -6.67
N SER A 66 1.68 9.19 -5.35
CA SER A 66 2.95 9.55 -4.71
C SER A 66 3.98 8.43 -4.81
N SER A 67 3.53 7.17 -4.89
CA SER A 67 4.37 5.98 -5.04
C SER A 67 3.57 4.84 -5.65
N TYR A 68 4.26 3.87 -6.25
CA TYR A 68 3.61 2.68 -6.83
C TYR A 68 4.52 1.46 -6.77
N LEU A 69 4.08 0.43 -6.06
CA LEU A 69 4.70 -0.89 -6.07
C LEU A 69 3.98 -1.77 -7.10
N LYS A 70 4.76 -2.47 -7.93
CA LYS A 70 4.21 -3.35 -8.98
C LYS A 70 3.78 -4.72 -8.43
N ARG A 71 4.46 -5.20 -7.39
CA ARG A 71 4.28 -6.54 -6.79
C ARG A 71 4.46 -6.49 -5.27
N PRO A 72 3.38 -6.60 -4.47
CA PRO A 72 1.98 -6.50 -4.88
C PRO A 72 1.66 -5.13 -5.51
N ALA A 73 0.59 -5.06 -6.30
CA ALA A 73 0.17 -3.81 -6.94
C ALA A 73 -0.49 -2.88 -5.90
N VAL A 74 0.27 -1.92 -5.37
CA VAL A 74 -0.20 -1.00 -4.32
C VAL A 74 0.32 0.42 -4.59
N ALA A 75 -0.55 1.41 -4.48
CA ALA A 75 -0.21 2.82 -4.67
C ALA A 75 -0.16 3.59 -3.35
N ASN A 76 0.50 4.75 -3.35
CA ASN A 76 0.51 5.72 -2.25
C ASN A 76 0.98 5.14 -0.90
N LEU A 77 1.93 4.22 -0.95
CA LEU A 77 2.70 3.81 0.21
C LEU A 77 3.56 4.98 0.67
N SER A 78 3.62 5.20 1.99
CA SER A 78 4.45 6.23 2.61
C SER A 78 5.70 5.65 3.28
N GLN A 79 5.62 4.39 3.72
CA GLN A 79 6.64 3.74 4.53
C GLN A 79 6.71 2.24 4.21
N VAL A 80 7.89 1.65 4.41
CA VAL A 80 8.12 0.21 4.31
C VAL A 80 8.95 -0.26 5.50
N PHE A 81 8.60 -1.42 6.04
CA PHE A 81 9.30 -2.03 7.17
C PHE A 81 10.13 -3.21 6.68
N PHE A 82 11.44 -3.18 6.94
CA PHE A 82 12.30 -4.36 6.76
C PHE A 82 12.42 -5.08 8.09
N ILE A 83 11.79 -6.24 8.18
CA ILE A 83 11.83 -7.05 9.39
C ILE A 83 12.94 -8.09 9.23
N THR A 84 13.95 -8.02 10.07
CA THR A 84 15.09 -8.95 10.08
C THR A 84 15.45 -9.32 11.51
N THR A 85 16.36 -10.28 11.67
CA THR A 85 16.81 -10.78 12.97
C THR A 85 18.33 -10.67 13.06
N LEU A 86 18.84 -10.46 14.26
CA LEU A 86 20.30 -10.44 14.50
C LEU A 86 20.85 -11.85 14.75
N SER A 87 20.00 -12.76 15.22
CA SER A 87 20.30 -14.16 15.45
C SER A 87 19.11 -15.03 15.03
N CYS A 88 19.41 -16.25 14.57
CA CYS A 88 18.43 -17.27 14.18
C CYS A 88 17.32 -16.80 13.19
N PRO A 89 17.68 -16.49 11.92
CA PRO A 89 19.03 -16.42 11.34
C PRO A 89 19.72 -15.06 11.56
N PRO A 90 21.05 -14.95 11.37
CA PRO A 90 21.71 -13.66 11.34
C PRO A 90 21.25 -12.83 10.13
N ILE A 91 21.45 -11.52 10.21
CA ILE A 91 21.07 -10.59 9.14
C ILE A 91 21.83 -10.89 7.84
N ASP A 92 21.10 -10.88 6.72
CA ASP A 92 21.67 -10.84 5.38
C ASP A 92 21.81 -9.37 4.94
N PHE A 93 23.03 -8.85 4.97
CA PHE A 93 23.33 -7.48 4.57
C PHE A 93 23.09 -7.23 3.07
N GLU A 94 23.26 -8.24 2.21
CA GLU A 94 22.98 -8.09 0.77
C GLU A 94 21.46 -7.95 0.53
N ALA A 95 20.65 -8.67 1.30
CA ALA A 95 19.20 -8.48 1.30
C ALA A 95 18.79 -7.10 1.82
N LEU A 96 19.43 -6.61 2.89
CA LEU A 96 19.19 -5.27 3.43
C LEU A 96 19.51 -4.18 2.40
N ASP A 97 20.68 -4.24 1.75
CA ASP A 97 21.10 -3.24 0.77
C ASP A 97 20.14 -3.18 -0.43
N ARG A 98 19.76 -4.34 -0.97
CA ARG A 98 18.76 -4.41 -2.04
C ARG A 98 17.39 -3.87 -1.62
N PHE A 99 17.00 -4.10 -0.37
CA PHE A 99 15.77 -3.56 0.18
C PHE A 99 15.82 -2.04 0.28
N LEU A 100 16.87 -1.48 0.88
CA LEU A 100 17.04 -0.03 1.05
C LEU A 100 17.12 0.68 -0.31
N PHE A 101 17.86 0.11 -1.27
CA PHE A 101 17.90 0.61 -2.63
C PHE A 101 16.50 0.65 -3.26
N SER A 102 15.72 -0.43 -3.10
CA SER A 102 14.36 -0.49 -3.64
C SER A 102 13.44 0.52 -2.97
N ALA A 103 13.50 0.65 -1.63
CA ALA A 103 12.69 1.61 -0.89
C ALA A 103 12.94 3.04 -1.37
N GLU A 104 14.21 3.42 -1.54
CA GLU A 104 14.61 4.74 -2.04
C GLU A 104 14.15 4.96 -3.49
N ALA A 105 14.32 3.95 -4.36
CA ALA A 105 13.88 4.01 -5.75
C ALA A 105 12.35 4.20 -5.91
N TYR A 106 11.56 3.75 -4.93
CA TYR A 106 10.11 3.95 -4.89
C TYR A 106 9.68 5.16 -4.03
N HIS A 107 10.62 5.97 -3.54
CA HIS A 107 10.39 7.11 -2.65
C HIS A 107 9.65 6.74 -1.36
N LEU A 108 9.97 5.58 -0.80
CA LEU A 108 9.37 5.06 0.43
C LEU A 108 10.34 5.23 1.58
N ARG A 109 9.85 5.74 2.71
CA ARG A 109 10.65 5.79 3.94
C ARG A 109 10.84 4.37 4.48
N ALA A 110 12.08 3.88 4.45
CA ALA A 110 12.45 2.61 5.03
C ALA A 110 12.58 2.68 6.56
N ILE A 111 12.05 1.68 7.25
CA ILE A 111 12.18 1.50 8.69
C ILE A 111 12.74 0.10 8.93
N LEU A 112 13.91 0.01 9.55
CA LEU A 112 14.54 -1.24 9.92
C LEU A 112 13.98 -1.73 11.26
N VAL A 113 13.50 -2.97 11.29
CA VAL A 113 12.93 -3.60 12.48
C VAL A 113 13.72 -4.87 12.78
N PHE A 114 14.47 -4.83 13.88
CA PHE A 114 15.14 -6.01 14.42
C PHE A 114 14.19 -6.79 15.33
N ASN A 115 13.71 -7.91 14.83
CA ASN A 115 12.86 -8.85 15.56
C ASN A 115 13.70 -9.89 16.32
N LYS A 116 13.06 -10.64 17.21
CA LYS A 116 13.66 -11.72 18.03
C LYS A 116 14.81 -11.25 18.93
N THR A 117 14.72 -10.04 19.46
CA THR A 117 15.75 -9.50 20.37
C THR A 117 15.83 -10.27 21.69
N ASP A 118 14.79 -11.03 22.04
CA ASP A 118 14.75 -11.95 23.19
C ASP A 118 15.76 -13.10 23.09
N LEU A 119 16.20 -13.44 21.87
CA LEU A 119 17.21 -14.49 21.64
C LEU A 119 18.65 -13.98 21.77
N LEU A 120 18.84 -12.67 21.97
CA LEU A 120 20.16 -12.06 22.01
C LEU A 120 20.75 -12.15 23.41
N SER A 121 21.98 -12.62 23.48
CA SER A 121 22.80 -12.60 24.68
C SER A 121 23.63 -11.31 24.74
N GLY A 122 24.19 -10.97 25.91
CA GLY A 122 24.96 -9.72 26.08
C GLY A 122 26.17 -9.59 25.13
N SER A 123 26.73 -10.71 24.65
CA SER A 123 27.86 -10.72 23.70
C SER A 123 27.46 -10.51 22.25
N ASP A 124 26.16 -10.58 21.91
CA ASP A 124 25.69 -10.40 20.54
C ASP A 124 25.61 -8.90 20.17
N PHE A 125 25.44 -8.02 21.16
CA PHE A 125 25.42 -6.57 20.96
C PHE A 125 26.82 -5.98 20.70
N GLU A 126 27.90 -6.65 21.10
CA GLU A 126 29.27 -6.19 20.84
C GLU A 126 29.76 -6.49 19.41
N LYS A 127 29.02 -7.33 18.66
CA LYS A 127 29.38 -7.77 17.30
C LYS A 127 28.65 -7.01 16.19
N LEU A 128 27.74 -6.10 16.55
CA LEU A 128 27.10 -5.16 15.64
C LEU A 128 27.93 -3.89 15.47
#